data_AF-A0A7W5VI04-F1
#
_entry.id   AF-A0A7W5VI04-F1
#
_cell.length_a   1.000
_cell.length_b   1.000
_cell.length_c   1.000
_cell.angle_alpha   90.00
_cell.angle_beta   90.00
_cell.angle_gamma   90.00
#
_symmetry.space_group_name_H-M   'P 1'
#
loop_
_entity.id
_entity.type
_entity.pdbx_description
1 polymer ?
#
loop_
_entity_poly.entity_id
_entity_poly.type
_entity_poly.pdbx_seq_one_letter_code
_entity_poly.pdbx_strand_id
1 'polypeptide(L)' 'MGLAALRSSAWFTLHIRCENCMRDSEKVVQMPTGDDVPRDAEELIESVYLESIPFRCQPCGSVIGRLVGITGGNAYGY' A
#
# COMPACT_ATOMS: atom_id res chain seq x y z
N MET A 1 14.25 -7.38 -27.76
CA MET A 1 14.15 -8.36 -26.66
C MET A 1 13.06 -7.85 -25.72
N GLY A 2 11.84 -8.40 -25.82
CA GLY A 2 10.70 -7.94 -25.05
C GLY A 2 10.78 -8.47 -23.63
N LEU A 3 11.05 -7.59 -22.66
CA LEU A 3 10.99 -7.90 -21.25
C LEU A 3 9.51 -7.98 -20.87
N ALA A 4 8.93 -9.18 -20.99
CA ALA A 4 7.70 -9.52 -20.33
C ALA A 4 7.98 -9.46 -18.81
N ALA A 5 7.83 -8.27 -18.23
CA ALA A 5 7.84 -8.09 -16.80
C ALA A 5 6.79 -9.05 -16.24
N LEU A 6 7.28 -10.04 -15.50
CA LEU A 6 6.45 -11.01 -14.79
C LEU A 6 5.43 -10.21 -14.01
N ARG A 7 4.16 -10.31 -14.44
CA ARG A 7 2.97 -9.75 -13.80
C ARG A 7 2.80 -10.42 -12.44
N SER A 8 3.66 -10.09 -11.50
CA SER A 8 3.57 -10.52 -10.12
C SER A 8 2.64 -9.56 -9.41
N SER A 9 1.61 -10.10 -8.75
CA SER A 9 0.78 -9.33 -7.83
C SER A 9 1.69 -8.66 -6.80
N ALA A 10 1.89 -7.35 -6.90
CA ALA A 10 2.70 -6.63 -5.93
C ALA A 10 1.93 -6.59 -4.61
N TRP A 11 2.62 -6.98 -3.53
CA TRP A 11 2.10 -6.85 -2.17
C TRP A 11 2.67 -5.60 -1.56
N PHE A 12 1.80 -4.73 -1.06
CA PHE A 12 2.18 -3.51 -0.37
C PHE A 12 1.68 -3.58 1.07
N THR A 13 2.58 -3.33 2.00
CA THR A 13 2.28 -3.15 3.42
C THR A 13 2.23 -1.66 3.70
N LEU A 14 1.03 -1.17 4.02
CA LEU A 14 0.81 0.19 4.45
C LEU A 14 1.02 0.28 5.96
N HIS A 15 1.95 1.14 6.37
CA HIS A 15 2.18 1.48 7.77
C HIS A 15 1.33 2.69 8.10
N ILE A 16 0.30 2.49 8.92
CA ILE A 16 -0.68 3.53 9.27
C ILE A 16 -0.61 3.77 10.78
N ARG A 17 -0.43 5.02 11.19
CA ARG A 17 -0.50 5.43 12.58
C ARG A 17 -1.87 6.05 12.87
N CYS A 18 -2.59 5.50 13.83
CA CYS A 18 -3.85 6.10 14.29
C CYS A 18 -3.57 7.45 14.95
N GLU A 19 -4.28 8.52 14.55
CA GLU A 19 -4.09 9.84 15.18
C GLU A 19 -4.76 9.93 16.56
N ASN A 20 -5.71 9.04 16.86
CA ASN A 20 -6.43 9.05 18.14
C ASN A 20 -5.64 8.36 19.27
N CYS A 21 -5.15 7.13 19.03
CA CYS A 21 -4.42 6.36 20.04
C CYS A 21 -2.90 6.31 19.80
N MET A 22 -2.40 7.01 18.78
CA MET A 22 -0.98 7.04 18.35
C MET A 22 -0.37 5.67 18.05
N ARG A 23 -1.19 4.63 17.88
CA ARG A 23 -0.73 3.27 17.64
C ARG A 23 -0.45 3.04 16.17
N ASP A 24 0.69 2.43 15.89
CA ASP A 24 0.99 1.88 14.57
C ASP A 24 0.10 0.68 14.27
N SER A 25 -0.20 0.50 12.99
CA SER A 25 -1.02 -0.56 12.45
C SER A 25 -0.56 -0.82 11.03
N GLU A 26 -0.46 -2.09 10.69
CA GLU A 26 -0.01 -2.53 9.37
C GLU A 26 -1.20 -3.05 8.58
N LYS A 27 -1.31 -2.64 7.32
CA LYS A 27 -2.34 -3.12 6.41
C LYS A 27 -1.70 -3.62 5.13
N VAL A 28 -1.79 -4.93 4.92
CA VAL A 28 -1.34 -5.56 3.68
C VAL A 28 -2.43 -5.38 2.62
N VAL A 29 -2.04 -4.84 1.47
CA VAL A 29 -2.87 -4.64 0.30
C VAL A 29 -2.27 -5.47 -0.83
N GLN A 30 -3.06 -6.40 -1.34
CA GLN A 30 -2.71 -7.17 -2.51
C GLN A 30 -3.22 -6.43 -3.74
N MET A 31 -2.32 -6.00 -4.62
CA MET A 31 -2.73 -5.41 -5.89
C MET A 31 -3.15 -6.51 -6.87
N PRO A 32 -4.22 -6.27 -7.64
CA PRO A 32 -4.65 -7.20 -8.68
C PRO A 32 -3.56 -7.34 -9.75
N THR A 33 -3.53 -8.48 -10.45
CA THR A 33 -2.55 -8.71 -11.51
C THR A 33 -3.03 -8.04 -12.80
N GLY A 34 -2.44 -6.91 -13.18
CA GLY A 34 -2.86 -6.09 -14.34
C GLY A 34 -1.70 -5.37 -15.04
N ASP A 35 -1.98 -4.68 -16.15
CA ASP A 35 -0.98 -3.82 -16.82
C ASP A 35 -0.90 -2.43 -16.16
N ASP A 36 -2.01 -2.01 -15.54
CA ASP A 36 -2.25 -0.70 -14.93
C ASP A 36 -2.09 -0.72 -13.40
N VAL A 37 -1.33 -1.68 -12.86
CA VAL A 37 -1.10 -1.75 -11.40
C VAL A 37 0.24 -1.13 -11.00
N PRO A 38 0.25 -0.36 -9.90
CA PRO A 38 1.44 0.31 -9.43
C PRO A 38 2.50 -0.72 -9.06
N ARG A 39 3.71 -0.50 -9.55
CA ARG A 39 4.85 -1.42 -9.37
C ARG A 39 5.68 -1.07 -8.14
N ASP A 40 5.63 0.20 -7.75
CA ASP A 40 6.37 0.77 -6.63
C ASP A 40 5.49 1.65 -5.74
N ALA A 41 6.02 1.97 -4.56
CA ALA A 41 5.32 2.79 -3.57
C ALA A 41 4.98 4.19 -4.09
N GLU A 42 5.83 4.78 -4.95
CA GLU A 42 5.55 6.10 -5.54
C GLU A 42 4.35 6.07 -6.49
N GLU A 43 4.29 5.09 -7.41
CA GLU A 43 3.12 4.92 -8.27
C GLU A 43 1.85 4.64 -7.45
N LEU A 44 1.97 3.90 -6.34
CA LEU A 44 0.85 3.65 -5.44
C LEU A 44 0.37 4.94 -4.75
N ILE A 45 1.28 5.85 -4.40
CA ILE A 45 0.96 7.15 -3.79
C ILE A 45 0.30 8.09 -4.80
N GLU A 46 0.79 8.11 -6.04
CA GLU A 46 0.19 8.90 -7.11
C GLU A 46 -1.17 8.34 -7.57
N SER A 47 -1.42 7.06 -7.31
CA SER A 47 -2.71 6.43 -7.58
C SER A 47 -3.77 6.80 -6.53
N VAL A 48 -5.02 6.94 -6.96
CA VAL A 48 -6.21 7.08 -6.10
C VAL A 48 -6.51 5.83 -5.23
N TYR A 49 -5.67 4.81 -5.29
CA TYR A 49 -5.89 3.54 -4.58
C TYR A 49 -5.77 3.72 -3.06
N LEU A 50 -4.86 4.58 -2.59
CA LEU A 50 -4.70 4.86 -1.15
C LEU A 50 -5.95 5.50 -0.55
N GLU A 51 -6.59 6.43 -1.27
CA GLU A 51 -7.83 7.09 -0.82
C GLU A 51 -9.00 6.11 -0.71
N SER A 52 -9.00 5.06 -1.53
CA SER A 52 -10.03 4.02 -1.50
C SER A 52 -9.81 2.99 -0.38
N ILE A 53 -8.68 2.98 0.32
CA ILE A 53 -8.40 1.97 1.34
C ILE A 53 -8.99 2.42 2.68
N PRO A 54 -10.03 1.73 3.19
CA PRO A 54 -10.60 2.09 4.48
C PRO A 54 -9.60 1.74 5.59
N PHE A 55 -9.36 2.69 6.48
CA PHE A 55 -8.66 2.46 7.73
C PHE A 55 -9.66 2.41 8.88
N ARG A 56 -9.51 1.42 9.76
CA ARG A 56 -10.24 1.36 11.03
C ARG A 56 -9.33 0.77 12.10
N CYS A 57 -8.96 1.61 13.05
CA CYS A 57 -8.13 1.22 14.17
C CYS A 57 -8.89 0.22 15.05
N GLN A 58 -8.43 -1.03 15.13
CA GLN A 58 -9.04 -2.07 15.98
C GLN A 58 -9.15 -1.67 17.47
N PRO A 59 -8.11 -1.09 18.12
CA PRO A 59 -8.17 -0.81 19.56
C PRO A 59 -9.05 0.39 19.95
N CYS A 60 -9.26 1.39 19.09
CA CYS A 60 -10.03 2.59 19.45
C CYS A 60 -11.23 2.89 18.53
N GLY A 61 -11.39 2.14 17.45
CA GLY A 61 -12.48 2.34 16.48
C GLY A 61 -12.34 3.55 15.55
N SER A 62 -11.30 4.38 15.72
CA SER A 62 -11.06 5.56 14.86
C SER A 62 -10.84 5.16 13.40
N VAL A 63 -11.41 5.96 12.50
CA VAL A 63 -11.21 5.86 11.05
C VAL A 63 -10.14 6.83 10.52
N ILE A 64 -9.61 7.68 11.40
CA ILE A 64 -8.57 8.65 11.07
C ILE A 64 -7.22 8.04 11.40
N GLY A 65 -6.46 7.73 10.35
CA GLY A 65 -5.09 7.24 10.43
C GLY A 65 -4.20 7.99 9.43
N ARG A 66 -2.97 8.27 9.85
CA ARG A 66 -1.94 8.85 9.00
C ARG A 66 -1.07 7.73 8.43
N LEU A 67 -0.94 7.70 7.11
CA LEU A 67 0.04 6.83 6.46
C LEU A 67 1.46 7.34 6.81
N VAL A 68 2.27 6.50 7.45
CA VAL A 68 3.64 6.83 7.87
C VAL A 68 4.70 6.15 7.03
N GLY A 69 4.33 5.15 6.24
CA GLY A 69 5.22 4.47 5.32
C GLY A 69 4.51 3.42 4.49
N ILE A 70 5.18 3.00 3.42
CA ILE A 70 4.76 1.89 2.56
C ILE A 70 5.97 0.98 2.41
N THR A 71 5.78 -0.32 2.53
CA THR A 71 6.82 -1.33 2.32
C THR A 71 6.31 -2.36 1.34
N GLY A 72 7.11 -2.72 0.35
CA GLY A 72 6.67 -3.59 -0.75
C GLY A 72 6.63 -2.84 -2.09
N GLY A 73 6.24 -3.55 -3.14
CA GLY A 73 6.65 -3.19 -4.49
C GLY A 73 7.95 -3.89 -4.87
N ASN A 74 8.17 -4.13 -6.16
CA ASN A 74 9.39 -4.75 -6.64
C ASN A 74 10.51 -3.70 -6.66
N ALA A 75 10.96 -3.28 -5.48
CA ALA A 75 11.80 -2.09 -5.31
C ALA A 75 13.15 -2.15 -6.06
N TYR A 76 13.59 -3.31 -6.55
CA TYR A 76 14.85 -3.42 -7.30
C TYR A 76 14.82 -4.56 -8.32
N GLY A 77 14.41 -4.23 -9.55
CA GLY A 77 14.80 -5.00 -10.74
C GLY A 77 15.99 -4.33 -11.41
N TYR A 78 17.21 -4.65 -10.97
CA TYR A 78 18.41 -4.49 -11.80
C TYR A 78 18.63 -5.78 -12.60
#